data_AF-J6IX68-F1
#
_entry.id   AF-J6IX68-F1
#
_cell.length_a   1.000
_cell.length_b   1.000
_cell.length_c   1.000
_cell.angle_alpha   90.00
_cell.angle_beta   90.00
_cell.angle_gamma   90.00
#
_symmetry.space_group_name_H-M   'P 1'
#
loop_
_entity.id
_entity.type
_entity.pdbx_description
1 polymer ?
#
loop_
_entity_poly.entity_id
_entity_poly.type
_entity_poly.pdbx_seq_one_letter_code
_entity_poly.pdbx_strand_id
1 'polypeptide(L)' 'MDDRTEQFANILGSAVIALWGRLPQDVQHDLFEEAVLAGHTKAGERDESLREALAVFLHHENPRTADA' A
#
# COMPACT_ATOMS: atom_id res chain seq x y z
N MET A 1 17.72 -6.78 -5.75
CA MET A 1 17.93 -5.39 -5.33
C MET A 1 19.19 -5.34 -4.48
N ASP A 2 19.89 -4.21 -4.38
CA ASP A 2 20.95 -4.01 -3.36
C ASP A 2 20.31 -4.01 -1.96
N ASP A 3 20.96 -4.57 -0.94
CA ASP A 3 20.41 -4.74 0.42
C ASP A 3 19.91 -3.40 1.01
N ARG A 4 20.61 -2.32 0.67
CA ARG A 4 20.25 -0.95 1.07
C ARG A 4 19.00 -0.43 0.39
N THR A 5 18.73 -0.86 -0.85
CA THR A 5 17.49 -0.49 -1.56
C THR A 5 16.30 -1.16 -0.90
N GLU A 6 16.43 -2.44 -0.55
CA GLU A 6 15.39 -3.17 0.19
C GLU A 6 15.17 -2.57 1.58
N GLN A 7 16.26 -2.21 2.29
CA GLN A 7 16.17 -1.52 3.58
C GLN A 7 15.39 -0.19 3.47
N PHE A 8 15.70 0.64 2.47
CA PHE A 8 14.99 1.90 2.27
C PHE A 8 13.55 1.70 1.83
N ALA A 9 13.27 0.72 0.97
CA ALA A 9 11.89 0.37 0.59
C ALA A 9 11.06 -0.03 1.83
N ASN A 10 11.63 -0.84 2.73
CA ASN A 10 10.95 -1.25 3.96
C ASN A 10 10.70 -0.07 4.92
N ILE A 11 11.68 0.81 5.10
CA ILE A 11 11.54 1.99 5.97
C ILE A 11 10.48 2.95 5.41
N LEU A 12 10.54 3.24 4.10
CA LEU A 12 9.59 4.13 3.43
C LEU A 12 8.18 3.52 3.41
N GLY A 13 8.04 2.23 3.10
CA GLY A 13 6.76 1.52 3.12
C GLY A 13 6.11 1.55 4.50
N SER A 14 6.90 1.33 5.55
CA SER A 14 6.41 1.44 6.94
C SER A 14 5.92 2.85 7.28
N ALA A 15 6.63 3.88 6.84
CA ALA A 15 6.23 5.27 7.05
C ALA A 15 4.94 5.63 6.28
N VAL A 16 4.79 5.12 5.06
CA VAL A 16 3.56 5.29 4.25
C VAL A 16 2.37 4.64 4.93
N ILE A 17 2.50 3.42 5.44
CA ILE A 17 1.43 2.72 6.17
C ILE A 17 1.01 3.54 7.41
N ALA A 18 1.97 4.00 8.21
CA ALA A 18 1.70 4.79 9.41
C ALA A 18 1.03 6.16 9.13
N LEU A 19 1.24 6.72 7.93
CA LEU A 19 0.68 7.99 7.51
C LEU A 19 -0.53 7.83 6.59
N TRP A 20 -0.94 6.60 6.26
CA TRP A 20 -1.87 6.31 5.18
C TRP A 20 -3.14 7.18 5.24
N GLY A 21 -3.80 7.25 6.40
CA GLY A 21 -5.04 8.01 6.58
C GLY A 21 -4.90 9.52 6.59
N ARG A 22 -3.66 10.03 6.64
CA ARG A 22 -3.34 11.46 6.55
C ARG A 22 -2.97 11.88 5.12
N LEU A 23 -2.69 10.92 4.24
CA LEU A 23 -2.38 11.21 2.84
C LEU A 23 -3.65 11.70 2.12
N PRO A 24 -3.51 12.65 1.18
CA PRO A 24 -4.58 12.99 0.25
C PRO A 24 -5.12 11.76 -0.49
N GLN A 25 -6.41 11.76 -0.82
CA GLN A 25 -7.09 10.60 -1.41
C GLN A 25 -6.50 10.20 -2.78
N ASP A 26 -6.11 11.16 -3.60
CA ASP A 26 -5.41 10.94 -4.87
C ASP A 26 -4.07 10.23 -4.65
N VAL A 27 -3.28 10.69 -3.67
CA VAL A 27 -2.01 10.04 -3.30
C VAL A 27 -2.20 8.63 -2.77
N GLN A 28 -3.25 8.39 -1.96
CA GLN A 28 -3.61 7.03 -1.52
C GLN A 28 -3.95 6.14 -2.72
N HIS A 29 -4.72 6.66 -3.68
CA HIS A 29 -5.11 5.89 -4.86
C HIS A 29 -3.89 5.53 -5.73
N ASP A 30 -3.02 6.49 -6.01
CA ASP A 30 -1.83 6.28 -6.83
C ASP A 30 -0.88 5.26 -6.19
N LEU A 31 -0.62 5.40 -4.87
CA LEU A 31 0.22 4.45 -4.14
C LEU A 31 -0.38 3.04 -4.09
N PHE A 32 -1.71 2.94 -3.98
CA PHE A 32 -2.40 1.65 -3.96
C PHE A 32 -2.26 0.92 -5.30
N GLU A 33 -2.54 1.61 -6.41
CA GLU A 33 -2.45 1.02 -7.75
C GLU A 33 -0.99 0.64 -8.09
N GLU A 34 -0.01 1.49 -7.76
CA GLU A 34 1.41 1.16 -7.93
C GLU A 34 1.86 -0.04 -7.07
N ALA A 35 1.37 -0.16 -5.83
CA ALA A 35 1.67 -1.30 -4.97
C ALA A 35 1.06 -2.61 -5.50
N VAL A 36 -0.17 -2.56 -6.01
CA VAL A 36 -0.82 -3.72 -6.66
C VAL A 36 -0.03 -4.12 -7.91
N LEU A 37 0.34 -3.16 -8.75
CA LEU A 37 1.17 -3.38 -9.93
C LEU A 37 2.51 -4.03 -9.61
N ALA A 38 3.20 -3.54 -8.58
CA ALA A 38 4.49 -4.06 -8.15
C ALA A 38 4.40 -5.47 -7.52
N GLY A 39 3.28 -5.80 -6.86
CA GLY A 39 3.06 -7.09 -6.21
C GLY A 39 2.61 -8.21 -7.16
N HIS A 40 2.25 -7.91 -8.40
CA HIS A 40 1.91 -8.95 -9.39
C HIS A 40 3.14 -9.78 -9.77
N THR A 41 3.23 -10.98 -9.21
CA THR A 41 4.35 -11.92 -9.42
C THR A 41 4.25 -12.75 -10.70
N LYS A 42 3.09 -12.75 -11.38
CA LYS A 42 2.89 -13.41 -12.68
C LYS A 42 2.42 -12.42 -13.73
N ALA A 43 3.21 -12.29 -14.79
CA ALA A 43 2.89 -11.50 -15.95
C ALA A 43 1.57 -11.97 -16.58
N GLY A 44 0.49 -11.20 -16.40
CA GLY A 44 -0.76 -11.34 -17.17
C GLY A 44 -2.03 -11.60 -16.35
N GLU A 45 -1.94 -11.98 -15.08
CA GLU A 45 -3.12 -12.11 -14.22
C GLU A 45 -3.18 -10.92 -13.27
N ARG A 46 -4.26 -10.12 -13.37
CA ARG A 46 -4.63 -9.22 -12.29
C ARG A 46 -4.95 -10.11 -11.10
N ASP A 47 -4.01 -10.16 -10.16
CA ASP A 47 -4.22 -10.76 -8.85
C ASP A 47 -5.22 -9.90 -8.06
N GLU A 48 -6.50 -10.06 -8.38
CA GLU A 48 -7.60 -9.40 -7.66
C GLU A 48 -7.57 -9.77 -6.17
N SER A 49 -7.02 -10.94 -5.83
CA SER A 49 -6.85 -11.35 -4.43
C SER A 49 -5.82 -10.50 -3.68
N LEU A 50 -4.71 -10.11 -4.33
CA LEU A 50 -3.76 -9.14 -3.78
C LEU A 50 -4.41 -7.78 -3.58
N ARG A 51 -5.17 -7.31 -4.58
CA ARG A 51 -5.87 -6.03 -4.53
C ARG A 51 -6.85 -5.96 -3.36
N GLU A 52 -7.71 -6.97 -3.24
CA GLU A 52 -8.66 -7.10 -2.14
C GLU A 52 -7.95 -7.16 -0.78
N ALA A 53 -6.91 -7.99 -0.66
CA ALA A 53 -6.15 -8.14 0.58
C ALA A 53 -5.48 -6.83 1.01
N LEU A 54 -4.88 -6.10 0.07
CA LEU A 54 -4.24 -4.81 0.35
C LEU A 54 -5.27 -3.75 0.76
N ALA A 55 -6.45 -3.73 0.11
CA ALA A 55 -7.52 -2.80 0.46
C ALA A 55 -8.03 -3.04 1.89
N VAL A 56 -8.22 -4.30 2.28
CA VAL A 56 -8.62 -4.68 3.64
C VAL A 56 -7.54 -4.29 4.66
N PHE A 57 -6.28 -4.56 4.37
CA PHE A 57 -5.16 -4.19 5.24
C PHE A 57 -5.12 -2.68 5.51
N LEU A 58 -5.16 -1.87 4.44
CA LEU A 58 -5.11 -0.41 4.55
C LEU A 58 -6.37 0.19 5.20
N HIS A 59 -7.51 -0.50 5.09
CA HIS A 59 -8.73 -0.13 5.79
C HIS A 59 -8.61 -0.39 7.31
N HIS A 60 -7.95 -1.46 7.73
CA HIS A 60 -7.74 -1.74 9.16
C HIS A 60 -6.69 -0.81 9.80
N GLU A 61 -5.65 -0.41 9.05
CA GLU A 61 -4.64 0.54 9.52
C GLU A 61 -5.18 1.97 9.61
N ASN A 62 -6.26 2.25 8.88
CA ASN A 62 -7.07 3.46 9.03
C ASN A 62 -8.46 3.11 9.56
N PRO A 63 -8.61 2.76 10.85
CA PRO A 63 -9.91 2.91 11.46
C PRO A 63 -10.17 4.41 11.33
N ARG A 64 -11.03 4.79 10.38
CA ARG A 64 -11.46 6.17 10.16
C ARG A 64 -11.52 6.78 11.54
N THR A 65 -10.84 7.90 11.74
CA THR A 65 -11.17 8.83 12.82
C THR A 65 -12.67 8.73 13.00
N ALA A 66 -13.05 7.99 14.04
CA ALA A 66 -14.43 7.77 14.37
C ALA A 66 -14.96 9.17 14.57
N ASP A 67 -16.01 9.52 13.82
CA ASP A 67 -16.71 10.78 13.94
C ASP A 67 -16.76 11.24 15.42
N ALA A 68 -16.09 12.36 15.70
CA ALA A 68 -16.34 13.26 16.84
C ALA A 68 -15.59 14.59 16.64
#